data_AF-B0KMC2-F1
#
_entry.id   AF-B0KMC2-F1
#
_cell.length_a   1.000
_cell.length_b   1.000
_cell.length_c   1.000
_cell.angle_alpha   90.00
_cell.angle_beta   90.00
_cell.angle_gamma   90.00
#
_symmetry.space_group_name_H-M   'P 1'
#
loop_
_entity.id
_entity.type
_entity.pdbx_description
1 polymer ?
#
loop_
_entity_poly.entity_id
_entity_poly.type
_entity_poly.pdbx_seq_one_letter_code
_entity_poly.pdbx_strand_id
1 'polypeptide(L)'
;MAHCHQGACWVKQWKLALLAMVSVSVAGCWQGDYAFEGKYFAAEGEDCTTPSSATDREQYFLEITKQVHNGTALYSAKFPIASRAGAPIASAQSVSATDDDELTFNFTKPEVSGTFSGSPAVDIVITVIPNESKEGHLWVKKAELTSVRNGKVHEADLLANLRRATTIGKTGACLKKQ
;
A
#
# COMPACT_ATOMS: atom_id res chain seq x y z
N MET A 1 -25.00 69.97 33.93
CA MET A 1 -23.53 70.14 33.89
C MET A 1 -23.04 69.17 32.81
N ALA A 2 -22.93 69.64 31.56
CA ALA A 2 -21.70 70.20 30.96
C ALA A 2 -20.65 69.09 30.73
N HIS A 3 -19.98 68.88 29.59
CA HIS A 3 -19.99 69.42 28.23
C HIS A 3 -18.90 68.60 27.46
N CYS A 4 -18.88 68.65 26.12
CA CYS A 4 -17.68 68.51 25.25
C CYS A 4 -17.08 67.10 25.02
N HIS A 5 -16.87 66.60 23.81
CA HIS A 5 -16.14 67.04 22.57
C HIS A 5 -14.79 66.33 22.42
N GLN A 6 -14.65 65.66 21.26
CA GLN A 6 -13.52 65.66 20.32
C GLN A 6 -12.08 65.99 20.79
N GLY A 7 -11.13 65.20 20.28
CA GLY A 7 -9.76 65.65 19.96
C GLY A 7 -8.69 65.06 20.88
N ALA A 8 -8.08 63.92 20.53
CA ALA A 8 -6.88 63.81 19.70
C ALA A 8 -5.57 64.19 20.43
N CYS A 9 -4.78 63.16 20.78
CA CYS A 9 -3.32 63.25 20.89
C CYS A 9 -2.69 62.11 20.05
N TRP A 10 -2.53 62.40 18.76
CA TRP A 10 -1.31 62.28 17.93
C TRP A 10 -0.04 61.66 18.58
N VAL A 11 0.88 60.90 17.96
CA VAL A 11 1.13 60.22 16.64
C VAL A 11 2.33 59.30 16.89
N LYS A 12 2.35 58.06 16.38
CA LYS A 12 3.50 57.55 15.56
C LYS A 12 3.29 56.13 15.04
N GLN A 13 3.25 56.05 13.71
CA GLN A 13 3.96 55.08 12.87
C GLN A 13 4.04 53.63 13.36
N TRP A 14 3.22 52.76 12.76
CA TRP A 14 3.69 51.93 11.64
C TRP A 14 2.50 51.20 11.00
N LYS A 15 2.23 51.53 9.74
CA LYS A 15 1.49 50.64 8.83
C LYS A 15 2.45 49.50 8.49
N LEU A 16 2.21 48.30 9.01
CA LEU A 16 2.53 46.99 8.41
C LEU A 16 2.43 45.87 9.47
N ALA A 17 1.27 45.21 9.48
CA ALA A 17 1.07 43.81 9.89
C ALA A 17 -0.28 43.44 9.26
N LEU A 18 -0.37 42.99 8.00
CA LEU A 18 0.12 41.72 7.47
C LEU A 18 -0.01 40.58 8.50
N LEU A 19 -0.83 39.59 8.11
CA LEU A 19 -0.99 38.25 8.68
C LEU A 19 -1.94 38.22 9.90
N ALA A 20 -2.96 37.37 9.99
CA ALA A 20 -3.14 36.07 9.37
C ALA A 20 -4.61 35.85 9.00
N MET A 21 -4.87 35.67 7.71
CA MET A 21 -5.97 34.80 7.28
C MET A 21 -5.59 33.42 7.79
N VAL A 22 -6.17 32.99 8.92
CA VAL A 22 -6.21 31.58 9.25
C VAL A 22 -7.19 30.97 8.26
N SER A 23 -6.69 30.69 7.05
CA SER A 23 -7.30 29.68 6.21
C SER A 23 -7.20 28.39 7.01
N VAL A 24 -8.26 28.11 7.78
CA VAL A 24 -8.62 26.75 8.14
C VAL A 24 -8.88 26.08 6.80
N SER A 25 -7.80 25.66 6.16
CA SER A 25 -7.85 24.64 5.13
C SER A 25 -8.62 23.52 5.79
N VAL A 26 -9.85 23.32 5.35
CA VAL A 26 -10.62 22.13 5.65
C VAL A 26 -9.70 21.01 5.20
N ALA A 27 -8.96 20.44 6.15
CA ALA A 27 -8.34 19.15 5.97
C ALA A 27 -9.52 18.28 5.58
N GLY A 28 -9.57 17.90 4.30
CA GLY A 28 -10.64 17.07 3.79
C GLY A 28 -10.81 15.94 4.78
N CYS A 29 -12.02 15.79 5.30
CA CYS A 29 -12.43 14.60 6.02
C CYS A 29 -12.32 13.43 5.04
N TRP A 30 -11.11 12.91 4.89
CA TRP A 30 -10.87 11.65 4.21
C TRP A 30 -11.24 10.58 5.22
N GLN A 31 -12.48 10.15 5.10
CA GLN A 31 -13.08 9.02 5.78
C GLN A 31 -12.11 7.83 5.72
N GLY A 32 -11.64 7.34 6.88
CA GLY A 32 -11.14 5.98 7.07
C GLY A 32 -9.90 5.51 6.29
N ASP A 33 -9.10 6.40 5.68
CA ASP A 33 -8.04 5.98 4.74
C ASP A 33 -6.87 5.28 5.47
N TYR A 34 -6.94 3.95 5.65
CA TYR A 34 -5.84 3.17 6.22
C TYR A 34 -4.55 3.47 5.44
N ALA A 35 -3.47 3.81 6.15
CA ALA A 35 -2.23 4.20 5.51
C ALA A 35 -1.46 2.99 4.98
N PHE A 36 -1.87 2.48 3.81
CA PHE A 36 -1.27 1.33 3.15
C PHE A 36 0.20 1.53 2.78
N GLU A 37 0.67 2.76 2.61
CA GLU A 37 2.07 3.04 2.25
C GLU A 37 3.05 2.46 3.28
N GLY A 38 4.03 1.69 2.84
CA GLY A 38 5.07 1.14 3.71
C GLY A 38 5.75 -0.10 3.17
N LYS A 39 6.76 -0.56 3.92
CA LYS A 39 7.43 -1.86 3.68
C LYS A 39 6.86 -2.88 4.65
N TYR A 40 6.40 -4.00 4.08
CA TYR A 40 5.72 -5.05 4.80
C TYR A 40 6.51 -6.34 4.74
N PHE A 41 6.69 -6.97 5.90
CA PHE A 41 7.41 -8.21 6.11
C PHE A 41 6.42 -9.33 6.44
N ALA A 42 6.76 -10.56 6.09
CA ALA A 42 5.91 -11.70 6.44
C ALA A 42 5.81 -11.85 7.96
N ALA A 43 4.64 -12.22 8.44
CA ALA A 43 4.36 -12.56 9.83
C ALA A 43 3.58 -13.87 9.91
N GLU A 44 3.74 -14.61 11.00
CA GLU A 44 3.21 -15.97 11.17
C GLU A 44 1.93 -15.99 12.03
N GLY A 45 0.99 -16.85 11.61
CA GLY A 45 -0.24 -17.13 12.36
C GLY A 45 -1.26 -15.98 12.44
N GLU A 46 -2.33 -16.23 13.20
CA GLU A 46 -3.40 -15.27 13.47
C GLU A 46 -2.88 -14.04 14.23
N ASP A 47 -1.94 -14.27 15.15
CA ASP A 47 -1.33 -13.24 15.97
C ASP A 47 -0.22 -12.46 15.24
N CYS A 48 0.00 -12.65 13.94
CA CYS A 48 0.99 -11.91 13.17
C CYS A 48 2.35 -11.83 13.87
N THR A 49 2.84 -12.96 14.37
CA THR A 49 4.09 -13.00 15.13
C THR A 49 5.28 -12.94 14.19
N THR A 50 6.45 -12.61 14.75
CA THR A 50 7.70 -12.62 13.98
C THR A 50 7.94 -14.03 13.44
N PRO A 51 8.19 -14.19 12.12
CA PRO A 51 8.35 -15.50 11.52
C PRO A 51 9.55 -16.25 12.10
N SER A 52 9.53 -17.57 12.08
CA SER A 52 10.64 -18.41 12.57
C SER A 52 11.85 -18.38 11.63
N SER A 53 11.60 -18.21 10.33
CA SER A 53 12.58 -18.12 9.23
C SER A 53 13.35 -16.79 9.21
N ALA A 54 14.68 -16.85 9.24
CA ALA A 54 15.54 -15.66 9.16
C ALA A 54 15.39 -14.92 7.82
N THR A 55 15.22 -15.66 6.71
CA THR A 55 15.01 -15.07 5.39
C THR A 55 13.72 -14.25 5.32
N ASP A 56 12.65 -14.73 5.96
CA ASP A 56 11.35 -14.04 5.95
C ASP A 56 11.32 -12.81 6.87
N ARG A 57 12.24 -12.74 7.84
CA ARG A 57 12.46 -11.55 8.68
C ARG A 57 13.19 -10.42 7.97
N GLU A 58 14.09 -10.76 7.05
CA GLU A 58 15.03 -9.80 6.44
C GLU A 58 14.55 -9.25 5.09
N GLN A 59 13.66 -9.98 4.41
CA GLN A 59 13.14 -9.57 3.11
C GLN A 59 11.72 -9.06 3.23
N TYR A 60 11.51 -7.81 2.79
CA TYR A 60 10.16 -7.27 2.70
C TYR A 60 9.40 -8.06 1.62
N PHE A 61 8.23 -8.54 2.01
CA PHE A 61 7.29 -9.24 1.15
C PHE A 61 6.64 -8.26 0.18
N LEU A 62 6.16 -7.10 0.65
CA LEU A 62 5.49 -6.11 -0.19
C LEU A 62 5.94 -4.70 0.20
N GLU A 63 6.35 -3.89 -0.77
CA GLU A 63 6.53 -2.44 -0.58
C GLU A 63 5.40 -1.72 -1.31
N ILE A 64 4.55 -1.01 -0.58
CA ILE A 64 3.44 -0.23 -1.14
C ILE A 64 3.84 1.24 -1.09
N THR A 65 3.67 1.95 -2.20
CA THR A 65 3.89 3.40 -2.31
C THR A 65 2.60 4.10 -2.69
N LYS A 66 2.36 5.29 -2.14
CA LYS A 66 1.16 6.10 -2.39
C LYS A 66 1.52 7.29 -3.27
N GLN A 67 0.69 7.56 -4.27
CA GLN A 67 0.70 8.78 -5.07
C GLN A 67 -0.69 9.38 -5.04
N VAL A 68 -0.79 10.69 -4.80
CA VAL A 68 -2.08 11.39 -4.82
C VAL A 68 -2.20 12.16 -6.13
N HIS A 69 -3.24 11.84 -6.91
CA HIS A 69 -3.54 12.52 -8.17
C HIS A 69 -5.00 12.99 -8.17
N ASN A 70 -5.22 14.29 -8.39
CA ASN A 70 -6.54 14.92 -8.37
C ASN A 70 -7.37 14.55 -7.12
N GLY A 71 -6.73 14.54 -5.95
CA GLY A 71 -7.34 14.15 -4.69
C GLY A 71 -7.47 12.63 -4.48
N THR A 72 -7.32 11.80 -5.51
CA THR A 72 -7.44 10.34 -5.39
C THR A 72 -6.10 9.71 -5.02
N ALA A 73 -6.10 8.83 -4.02
CA ALA A 73 -4.95 8.01 -3.66
C ALA A 73 -4.81 6.82 -4.63
N LEU A 74 -3.65 6.71 -5.27
CA LEU A 74 -3.25 5.59 -6.10
C LEU A 74 -2.03 4.92 -5.48
N TYR A 75 -2.08 3.60 -5.37
CA TYR A 75 -1.06 2.78 -4.74
C TYR A 75 -0.37 1.92 -5.79
N SER A 76 0.96 1.84 -5.73
CA SER A 76 1.74 0.87 -6.51
C SER A 76 2.55 -0.02 -5.58
N ALA A 77 2.85 -1.24 -6.02
CA ALA A 77 3.51 -2.22 -5.18
C ALA A 77 4.78 -2.79 -5.81
N LYS A 78 5.75 -3.13 -4.97
CA LYS A 78 6.85 -4.03 -5.32
C LYS A 78 6.77 -5.32 -4.51
N PHE A 79 6.97 -6.44 -5.18
CA PHE A 79 7.02 -7.79 -4.64
C PHE A 79 8.39 -8.42 -4.93
N PRO A 80 9.43 -8.16 -4.12
CA PRO A 80 10.80 -8.58 -4.42
C PRO A 80 10.97 -10.10 -4.53
N ILE A 81 10.20 -10.85 -3.73
CA ILE A 81 10.30 -12.31 -3.68
C ILE A 81 9.85 -12.95 -5.01
N ALA A 82 8.98 -12.29 -5.79
CA ALA A 82 8.58 -12.75 -7.13
C ALA A 82 9.77 -12.90 -8.11
N SER A 83 10.86 -12.14 -7.92
CA SER A 83 12.07 -12.27 -8.75
C SER A 83 12.66 -13.67 -8.73
N ARG A 84 12.54 -14.40 -7.60
CA ARG A 84 13.01 -15.79 -7.46
C ARG A 84 12.26 -16.76 -8.37
N ALA A 85 11.00 -16.44 -8.69
CA ALA A 85 10.16 -17.20 -9.62
C ALA A 85 10.26 -16.68 -11.06
N GLY A 86 11.18 -15.73 -11.35
CA GLY A 86 11.31 -15.10 -12.66
C GLY A 86 10.15 -14.16 -13.03
N ALA A 87 9.33 -13.79 -12.04
CA ALA A 87 8.18 -12.90 -12.18
C ALA A 87 8.57 -11.42 -11.95
N PRO A 88 7.74 -10.46 -12.40
CA PRO A 88 8.01 -9.04 -12.23
C PRO A 88 8.06 -8.64 -10.75
N ILE A 89 8.95 -7.71 -10.44
CA ILE A 89 9.07 -7.15 -9.11
C ILE A 89 8.04 -6.04 -8.88
N ALA A 90 7.62 -5.30 -9.91
CA ALA A 90 6.71 -4.18 -9.78
C ALA A 90 5.30 -4.52 -10.29
N SER A 91 4.29 -3.93 -9.67
CA SER A 91 2.91 -4.04 -10.16
C SER A 91 2.77 -3.39 -11.53
N ALA A 92 1.95 -3.99 -12.39
CA ALA A 92 1.72 -3.52 -13.76
C ALA A 92 1.07 -2.13 -13.81
N GLN A 93 0.30 -1.79 -12.78
CA GLN A 93 -0.41 -0.52 -12.65
C GLN A 93 -0.54 -0.10 -11.18
N SER A 94 -0.87 1.18 -10.98
CA SER A 94 -1.33 1.67 -9.69
C SER A 94 -2.84 1.42 -9.52
N VAL A 95 -3.29 1.26 -8.28
CA VAL A 95 -4.69 0.95 -7.94
C VAL A 95 -5.19 1.85 -6.81
N SER A 96 -6.48 2.18 -6.82
CA SER A 96 -7.15 2.81 -5.67
C SER A 96 -7.68 1.73 -4.73
N ALA A 97 -7.82 2.08 -3.44
CA ALA A 97 -8.57 1.24 -2.51
C ALA A 97 -10.04 1.12 -2.96
N THR A 98 -10.64 -0.04 -2.75
CA THR A 98 -12.09 -0.23 -2.87
C THR A 98 -12.80 0.35 -1.64
N ASP A 99 -14.14 0.37 -1.66
CA ASP A 99 -14.94 0.81 -0.50
C ASP A 99 -14.76 -0.08 0.74
N ASP A 100 -14.24 -1.31 0.56
CA ASP A 100 -13.92 -2.29 1.61
C ASP A 100 -12.43 -2.24 2.02
N ASP A 101 -11.71 -1.15 1.69
CA ASP A 101 -10.28 -0.99 1.95
C ASP A 101 -9.41 -2.11 1.33
N GLU A 102 -9.74 -2.57 0.12
CA GLU A 102 -8.94 -3.59 -0.56
C GLU A 102 -8.03 -3.00 -1.63
N LEU A 103 -6.78 -3.49 -1.69
CA LEU A 103 -5.85 -3.22 -2.78
C LEU A 103 -5.49 -4.51 -3.49
N THR A 104 -5.80 -4.60 -4.78
CA THR A 104 -5.41 -5.73 -5.64
C THR A 104 -4.32 -5.32 -6.61
N PHE A 105 -3.13 -5.90 -6.46
CA PHE A 105 -1.98 -5.66 -7.33
C PHE A 105 -1.76 -6.84 -8.28
N ASN A 106 -1.55 -6.51 -9.56
CA ASN A 106 -1.17 -7.48 -10.59
C ASN A 106 0.30 -7.32 -10.95
N PHE A 107 1.06 -8.41 -10.99
CA PHE A 107 2.46 -8.46 -11.39
C PHE A 107 2.58 -9.34 -12.62
N THR A 108 2.61 -8.71 -13.80
CA THR A 108 2.50 -9.40 -15.08
C THR A 108 3.77 -9.32 -15.92
N LYS A 109 4.25 -10.45 -16.43
CA LYS A 109 5.32 -10.59 -17.41
C LYS A 109 4.75 -11.26 -18.66
N PRO A 110 4.70 -10.59 -19.82
CA PRO A 110 4.29 -11.24 -21.06
C PRO A 110 5.35 -12.24 -21.54
N GLU A 111 4.91 -13.25 -22.28
CA GLU A 111 5.81 -14.10 -23.06
C GLU A 111 6.45 -13.25 -24.16
N VAL A 112 7.78 -13.25 -24.23
CA VAL A 112 8.54 -12.56 -25.27
C VAL A 112 9.10 -13.60 -26.23
N SER A 113 8.52 -13.67 -27.43
CA SER A 113 8.99 -14.51 -28.52
C SER A 113 10.27 -13.90 -29.14
N GLY A 114 11.37 -14.65 -29.14
CA GLY A 114 12.64 -14.25 -29.77
C GLY A 114 13.64 -15.41 -29.87
N THR A 115 14.74 -15.21 -30.60
CA THR A 115 15.74 -16.24 -30.94
C THR A 115 16.45 -16.89 -29.74
N PHE A 116 16.35 -16.29 -28.54
CA PHE A 116 17.09 -16.73 -27.35
C PHE A 116 16.30 -16.83 -26.04
N SER A 117 14.96 -16.73 -25.99
CA SER A 117 14.25 -17.19 -24.77
C SER A 117 12.78 -17.52 -24.98
N GLY A 118 12.40 -18.76 -24.69
CA GLY A 118 11.01 -19.18 -24.41
C GLY A 118 10.65 -18.95 -22.94
N SER A 119 10.81 -17.70 -22.46
CA SER A 119 10.51 -17.36 -21.07
C SER A 119 8.99 -17.40 -20.85
N PRO A 120 8.49 -18.06 -19.78
CA PRO A 120 7.06 -18.21 -19.58
C PRO A 120 6.38 -16.85 -19.34
N ALA A 121 5.13 -16.72 -19.80
CA ALA A 121 4.26 -15.65 -19.33
C ALA A 121 3.91 -15.93 -17.88
N VAL A 122 3.91 -14.91 -17.04
CA VAL A 122 3.59 -15.01 -15.60
C VAL A 122 2.67 -13.87 -15.21
N ASP A 123 1.63 -14.19 -14.45
CA ASP A 123 0.75 -13.24 -13.82
C ASP A 123 0.56 -13.62 -12.35
N ILE A 124 0.83 -12.68 -11.44
CA ILE A 124 0.62 -12.85 -10.01
C ILE A 124 -0.37 -11.80 -9.54
N VAL A 125 -1.44 -12.23 -8.86
CA VAL A 125 -2.47 -11.35 -8.31
C VAL A 125 -2.39 -11.42 -6.79
N ILE A 126 -2.11 -10.30 -6.13
CA ILE A 126 -2.07 -10.17 -4.66
C ILE A 126 -3.14 -9.19 -4.24
N THR A 127 -4.04 -9.60 -3.34
CA THR A 127 -4.99 -8.70 -2.69
C THR A 127 -4.68 -8.58 -1.21
N VAL A 128 -4.55 -7.34 -0.75
CA VAL A 128 -4.31 -6.99 0.66
C VAL A 128 -5.45 -6.17 1.23
N ILE A 129 -5.71 -6.36 2.52
CA ILE A 129 -6.65 -5.57 3.31
C ILE A 129 -6.02 -5.19 4.65
N PRO A 130 -6.47 -4.12 5.32
CA PRO A 130 -6.07 -3.81 6.70
C PRO A 130 -6.33 -4.98 7.64
N ASN A 131 -5.44 -5.17 8.61
CA ASN A 131 -5.73 -6.01 9.76
C ASN A 131 -6.40 -5.15 10.82
N GLU A 132 -7.74 -5.22 10.92
CA GLU A 132 -8.53 -4.44 11.87
C GLU A 132 -8.12 -4.66 13.34
N SER A 133 -7.59 -5.85 13.66
CA SER A 133 -7.14 -6.21 15.00
C SER A 133 -5.75 -5.66 15.35
N LYS A 134 -4.95 -5.24 14.36
CA LYS A 134 -3.56 -4.80 14.54
C LYS A 134 -3.18 -3.67 13.59
N GLU A 135 -2.99 -2.47 14.15
CA GLU A 135 -2.46 -1.33 13.42
C GLU A 135 -1.12 -1.65 12.74
N GLY A 136 -0.91 -1.12 11.53
CA GLY A 136 0.30 -1.34 10.75
C GLY A 136 0.44 -2.77 10.22
N HIS A 137 -0.62 -3.58 10.24
CA HIS A 137 -0.61 -4.93 9.67
C HIS A 137 -1.62 -5.04 8.53
N LEU A 138 -1.30 -5.91 7.58
CA LEU A 138 -2.17 -6.26 6.46
C LEU A 138 -2.43 -7.75 6.46
N TRP A 139 -3.59 -8.15 5.94
CA TRP A 139 -3.86 -9.51 5.52
C TRP A 139 -3.69 -9.63 4.02
N VAL A 140 -2.89 -10.59 3.56
CA VAL A 140 -2.96 -11.08 2.17
C VAL A 140 -4.12 -12.07 2.11
N LYS A 141 -5.29 -11.59 1.67
CA LYS A 141 -6.51 -12.43 1.56
C LYS A 141 -6.55 -13.26 0.28
N LYS A 142 -5.82 -12.83 -0.75
CA LYS A 142 -5.73 -13.51 -2.04
C LYS A 142 -4.30 -13.43 -2.58
N ALA A 143 -3.76 -14.56 -3.02
CA ALA A 143 -2.50 -14.62 -3.76
C ALA A 143 -2.57 -15.75 -4.80
N GLU A 144 -2.69 -15.40 -6.08
CA GLU A 144 -2.80 -16.34 -7.19
C GLU A 144 -1.60 -16.18 -8.12
N LEU A 145 -1.14 -17.30 -8.67
CA LEU A 145 -0.12 -17.36 -9.71
C LEU A 145 -0.70 -18.09 -10.93
N THR A 146 -0.68 -17.41 -12.07
CA THR A 146 -0.92 -18.02 -13.37
C THR A 146 0.36 -17.96 -14.17
N SER A 147 0.77 -19.07 -14.76
CA SER A 147 1.92 -19.11 -15.66
C SER A 147 1.62 -19.92 -16.91
N VAL A 148 2.10 -19.45 -18.06
CA VAL A 148 1.98 -20.16 -19.33
C VAL A 148 3.36 -20.56 -19.78
N ARG A 149 3.56 -21.87 -19.97
CA ARG A 149 4.82 -22.43 -20.44
C ARG A 149 4.55 -23.46 -21.53
N ASN A 150 5.17 -23.29 -22.70
CA ASN A 150 5.00 -24.17 -23.85
C ASN A 150 3.52 -24.36 -24.23
N GLY A 151 2.72 -23.28 -24.19
CA GLY A 151 1.29 -23.32 -24.49
C GLY A 151 0.40 -23.99 -23.44
N LYS A 152 0.96 -24.43 -22.29
CA LYS A 152 0.18 -24.98 -21.17
C LYS A 152 0.04 -23.95 -20.06
N VAL A 153 -1.20 -23.81 -19.56
CA VAL A 153 -1.53 -22.94 -18.43
C VAL A 153 -1.32 -23.72 -17.12
N HIS A 154 -0.68 -23.08 -16.15
CA HIS A 154 -0.47 -23.57 -14.81
C HIS A 154 -0.98 -22.53 -13.82
N GLU A 155 -1.90 -22.92 -12.95
CA GLU A 155 -2.49 -22.05 -11.93
C GLU A 155 -2.13 -22.58 -10.54
N ALA A 156 -1.90 -21.67 -9.61
CA ALA A 156 -1.62 -22.00 -8.22
C ALA A 156 -2.22 -20.94 -7.27
N ASP A 157 -2.95 -21.41 -6.26
CA ASP A 157 -3.31 -20.60 -5.09
C ASP A 157 -2.13 -20.64 -4.10
N LEU A 158 -1.43 -19.52 -4.01
CA LEU A 158 -0.25 -19.38 -3.16
C LEU A 158 -0.61 -19.43 -1.68
N LEU A 159 -1.79 -18.95 -1.28
CA LEU A 159 -2.24 -19.02 0.12
C LEU A 159 -2.66 -20.44 0.50
N ALA A 160 -3.31 -21.18 -0.39
CA ALA A 160 -3.63 -22.59 -0.14
C ALA A 160 -2.35 -23.43 0.03
N ASN A 161 -1.33 -23.17 -0.79
CA ASN A 161 -0.02 -23.82 -0.64
C ASN A 161 0.67 -23.41 0.66
N LEU A 162 0.62 -22.12 1.02
CA LEU A 162 1.19 -21.62 2.26
C LEU A 162 0.50 -22.24 3.50
N ARG A 163 -0.84 -22.34 3.51
CA ARG A 163 -1.61 -23.01 4.58
C ARG A 163 -1.20 -24.46 4.81
N ARG A 164 -0.76 -25.16 3.76
CA ARG A 164 -0.27 -26.55 3.87
C ARG A 164 1.14 -26.62 4.45
N ALA A 165 1.93 -25.56 4.28
CA ALA A 165 3.33 -25.52 4.67
C ALA A 165 3.57 -24.84 6.03
N THR A 166 2.70 -23.91 6.43
CA THR A 166 2.86 -23.11 7.67
C THR A 166 1.52 -22.64 8.21
N THR A 167 1.55 -22.11 9.44
CA THR A 167 0.40 -21.48 10.10
C THR A 167 0.23 -20.05 9.59
N ILE A 168 -0.91 -19.78 8.93
CA ILE A 168 -1.35 -18.42 8.61
C ILE A 168 -2.67 -18.10 9.32
N GLY A 169 -3.05 -16.83 9.33
CA GLY A 169 -4.33 -16.42 9.88
C GLY A 169 -5.52 -16.97 9.08
N LYS A 170 -6.69 -16.97 9.72
CA LYS A 170 -7.96 -17.40 9.11
C LYS A 170 -8.27 -16.57 7.86
N THR A 171 -8.05 -15.26 7.95
CA THR A 171 -8.23 -14.31 6.85
C THR A 171 -7.20 -14.47 5.74
N GLY A 172 -5.94 -14.78 6.09
CA GLY A 172 -4.86 -14.89 5.12
C GLY A 172 -3.47 -14.88 5.74
N ALA A 173 -2.45 -14.65 4.91
CA ALA A 173 -1.08 -14.46 5.41
C ALA A 173 -0.95 -13.06 6.02
N CYS A 174 -0.38 -12.96 7.22
CA CYS A 174 -0.20 -11.66 7.84
C CYS A 174 1.07 -10.98 7.33
N LEU A 175 0.99 -9.68 7.11
CA LEU A 175 2.13 -8.83 6.87
C LEU A 175 2.23 -7.74 7.93
N LYS A 176 3.45 -7.47 8.39
CA LYS A 176 3.75 -6.44 9.38
C LYS A 176 4.55 -5.30 8.74
N LYS A 177 4.10 -4.07 8.95
CA LYS A 177 4.82 -2.85 8.53
C LYS A 177 6.06 -2.64 9.41
N GLN A 178 7.14 -2.19 8.79
CA GLN A 178 8.36 -1.73 9.47
C GLN A 178 8.16 -0.41 10.20
#